data_AF-A0A167NGR4-F1
#
_entry.id   AF-A0A167NGR4-F1
#
_cell.length_a   1.000
_cell.length_b   1.000
_cell.length_c   1.000
_cell.angle_alpha   90.00
_cell.angle_beta   90.00
_cell.angle_gamma   90.00
#
_symmetry.space_group_name_H-M   'P 1'
#
loop_
_entity.id
_entity.type
_entity.pdbx_description
1 polymer ?
#
loop_
_entity_poly.entity_id
_entity_poly.type
_entity_poly.pdbx_seq_one_letter_code
_entity_poly.pdbx_strand_id
1 'polypeptide(L)'
;MSAILRLPESTAKDVSLVYQFVKAQNVAKVESATELSLEVSGDVVEGAVTIAKYFAAKNQPELLGSSKTEQVEVEEWLSWVIALKALEKKQVVATLKKLDAHLSTRTFVALNRLTIADLLIFANVHKFSKEIKVTTMPNVLRWFDLIQNVAVKNNNIKDFDLIEINLKDVPEPVFAAPVAKKDKKAAAAGDKAAKSDEKAPKADAKAAKADEKAPKAEEKG
;
A
#
# COMPACT_ATOMS: atom_id res chain seq x y z
N MET A 1 -23.71 -18.70 -18.97
CA MET A 1 -23.22 -17.92 -20.13
C MET A 1 -21.93 -17.23 -19.73
N SER A 2 -20.92 -17.20 -20.61
CA SER A 2 -19.69 -16.44 -20.36
C SER A 2 -20.01 -14.94 -20.45
N ALA A 3 -19.48 -14.13 -19.54
CA ALA A 3 -19.61 -12.67 -19.64
C ALA A 3 -18.83 -12.13 -20.86
N ILE A 4 -19.16 -10.91 -21.29
CA ILE A 4 -18.47 -10.22 -22.39
C ILE A 4 -17.90 -8.90 -21.85
N LEU A 5 -16.58 -8.77 -21.88
CA LEU A 5 -15.86 -7.53 -21.57
C LEU A 5 -15.62 -6.75 -22.86
N ARG A 6 -16.27 -5.60 -22.99
CA ARG A 6 -16.05 -4.65 -24.07
C ARG A 6 -14.96 -3.67 -23.63
N LEU A 7 -13.81 -3.71 -24.29
CA LEU A 7 -12.60 -3.00 -23.87
C LEU A 7 -12.15 -1.99 -24.93
N PRO A 8 -12.06 -0.69 -24.59
CA PRO A 8 -11.36 0.29 -25.40
C PRO A 8 -9.85 0.14 -25.27
N GLU A 9 -9.18 -0.20 -26.37
CA GLU A 9 -7.74 -0.56 -26.39
C GLU A 9 -6.81 0.51 -25.79
N SER A 10 -7.15 1.80 -25.91
CA SER A 10 -6.26 2.89 -25.51
C SER A 10 -6.56 3.50 -24.13
N THR A 11 -7.78 3.39 -23.61
CA THR A 11 -8.23 4.15 -22.43
C THR A 11 -8.55 3.30 -21.20
N ALA A 12 -8.72 1.98 -21.35
CA ALA A 12 -9.08 1.06 -20.26
C ALA A 12 -7.95 0.10 -19.87
N LYS A 13 -6.69 0.56 -19.96
CA LYS A 13 -5.50 -0.24 -19.59
C LYS A 13 -5.53 -0.73 -18.14
N ASP A 14 -6.19 0.00 -17.24
CA ASP A 14 -6.35 -0.38 -15.84
C ASP A 14 -7.26 -1.61 -15.67
N VAL A 15 -8.37 -1.68 -16.40
CA VAL A 15 -9.21 -2.88 -16.45
C VAL A 15 -8.50 -4.04 -17.14
N SER A 16 -7.80 -3.77 -18.25
CA SER A 16 -7.02 -4.80 -18.95
C SER A 16 -5.97 -5.43 -18.02
N LEU A 17 -5.25 -4.60 -17.25
CA LEU A 17 -4.27 -5.07 -16.27
C LEU A 17 -4.90 -6.02 -15.26
N VAL A 18 -6.02 -5.63 -14.64
CA VAL A 18 -6.69 -6.47 -13.64
C VAL A 18 -7.20 -7.76 -14.28
N TYR A 19 -7.85 -7.68 -15.44
CA TYR A 19 -8.36 -8.84 -16.18
C TYR A 19 -7.25 -9.87 -16.47
N GLN A 20 -6.09 -9.40 -16.95
CA GLN A 20 -4.95 -10.27 -17.23
C GLN A 20 -4.29 -10.80 -15.94
N PHE A 21 -4.09 -9.95 -14.94
CA PHE A 21 -3.44 -10.31 -13.68
C PHE A 21 -4.22 -11.40 -12.93
N VAL A 22 -5.55 -11.26 -12.84
CA VAL A 22 -6.40 -12.25 -12.17
C VAL A 22 -6.76 -13.44 -13.07
N LYS A 23 -6.24 -13.48 -14.31
CA LYS A 23 -6.47 -14.55 -15.29
C LYS A 23 -7.95 -14.81 -15.59
N ALA A 24 -8.71 -13.74 -15.84
CA ALA A 24 -10.17 -13.76 -15.99
C ALA A 24 -10.68 -14.28 -17.35
N GLN A 25 -9.87 -15.00 -18.13
CA GLN A 25 -10.28 -15.58 -19.42
C GLN A 25 -11.37 -16.65 -19.28
N ASN A 26 -11.45 -17.28 -18.11
CA ASN A 26 -12.52 -18.20 -17.75
C ASN A 26 -13.83 -17.50 -17.33
N VAL A 27 -13.78 -16.19 -17.06
CA VAL A 27 -14.93 -15.41 -16.57
C VAL A 27 -15.61 -14.65 -17.69
N ALA A 28 -14.83 -13.95 -18.51
CA ALA A 28 -15.34 -13.14 -19.62
C ALA A 28 -14.47 -13.27 -20.87
N LYS A 29 -15.11 -13.22 -22.04
CA LYS A 29 -14.45 -13.01 -23.33
C LYS A 29 -14.23 -11.52 -23.54
N VAL A 30 -13.10 -11.14 -24.15
CA VAL A 30 -12.81 -9.74 -24.48
C VAL A 30 -13.23 -9.44 -25.92
N GLU A 31 -13.93 -8.34 -26.11
CA GLU A 31 -14.28 -7.76 -27.40
C GLU A 31 -13.78 -6.31 -27.46
N SER A 32 -13.24 -5.91 -28.61
CA SER A 32 -12.83 -4.52 -28.83
C SER A 32 -14.08 -3.64 -28.97
N ALA A 33 -14.09 -2.48 -28.31
CA ALA A 33 -15.22 -1.56 -28.31
C ALA A 33 -14.78 -0.11 -28.12
N THR A 34 -15.68 0.84 -28.39
CA THR A 34 -15.43 2.28 -28.16
C THR A 34 -15.55 2.66 -26.70
N GLU A 35 -16.45 2.00 -25.96
CA GLU A 35 -16.75 2.27 -24.56
C GLU A 35 -16.53 1.03 -23.70
N LEU A 36 -16.12 1.26 -22.47
CA LEU A 36 -15.86 0.20 -21.50
C LEU A 36 -17.17 -0.28 -20.88
N SER A 37 -17.50 -1.55 -21.07
CA SER A 37 -18.61 -2.20 -20.39
C SER A 37 -18.38 -3.69 -20.17
N LEU A 38 -19.10 -4.27 -19.22
CA LEU A 38 -19.12 -5.70 -18.95
C LEU A 38 -20.57 -6.19 -19.00
N GLU A 39 -20.86 -7.14 -19.88
CA GLU A 39 -22.17 -7.78 -19.95
C GLU A 39 -22.15 -9.11 -19.22
N VAL A 40 -23.02 -9.26 -18.23
CA VAL A 40 -23.16 -10.47 -17.41
C VAL A 40 -24.62 -10.90 -17.42
N SER A 41 -24.91 -12.04 -18.05
CA SER A 41 -26.28 -12.60 -18.08
C SER A 41 -27.36 -11.64 -18.60
N GLY A 42 -26.99 -10.71 -19.50
CA GLY A 42 -27.89 -9.69 -20.07
C GLY A 42 -27.84 -8.34 -19.35
N ASP A 43 -27.27 -8.26 -18.15
CA ASP A 43 -27.06 -6.99 -17.45
C ASP A 43 -25.75 -6.33 -17.87
N VAL A 44 -25.78 -5.02 -18.11
CA VAL A 44 -24.59 -4.23 -18.47
C VAL A 44 -24.08 -3.50 -17.24
N VAL A 45 -22.80 -3.71 -16.94
CA VAL A 45 -22.05 -3.06 -15.86
C VAL A 45 -21.04 -2.09 -16.48
N GLU A 46 -21.01 -0.88 -15.95
CA GLU A 46 -20.11 0.18 -16.39
C GLU A 46 -19.15 0.60 -15.27
N GLY A 47 -18.09 1.30 -15.65
CA GLY A 47 -17.10 1.85 -14.73
C GLY A 47 -15.93 0.91 -14.46
N ALA A 48 -14.71 1.45 -14.62
CA ALA A 48 -13.48 0.67 -14.51
C ALA A 48 -13.30 -0.01 -13.15
N VAL A 49 -13.56 0.70 -12.05
CA VAL A 49 -13.44 0.16 -10.69
C VAL A 49 -14.43 -0.99 -10.47
N THR A 50 -15.69 -0.82 -10.84
CA THR A 50 -16.74 -1.84 -10.67
C THR A 50 -16.43 -3.10 -11.46
N ILE A 51 -16.03 -2.95 -12.72
CA ILE A 51 -15.67 -4.08 -13.60
C ILE A 51 -14.41 -4.79 -13.08
N ALA A 52 -13.39 -4.04 -12.64
CA ALA A 52 -12.18 -4.62 -12.07
C ALA A 52 -12.48 -5.42 -10.79
N LYS A 53 -13.33 -4.88 -9.90
CA LYS A 53 -13.80 -5.59 -8.70
C LYS A 53 -14.54 -6.88 -9.05
N TYR A 54 -15.37 -6.88 -10.10
CA TYR A 54 -16.05 -8.09 -10.56
C TYR A 54 -15.05 -9.20 -10.90
N PHE A 55 -13.99 -8.89 -11.66
CA PHE A 55 -12.96 -9.87 -12.02
C PHE A 55 -12.15 -10.35 -10.81
N ALA A 56 -11.73 -9.44 -9.95
CA ALA A 56 -11.02 -9.81 -8.72
C ALA A 56 -11.89 -10.72 -7.83
N ALA A 57 -13.16 -10.36 -7.61
CA ALA A 57 -14.08 -11.18 -6.80
C ALA A 57 -14.27 -12.61 -7.34
N LYS A 58 -14.17 -12.81 -8.66
CA LYS A 58 -14.34 -14.13 -9.28
C LYS A 58 -13.11 -15.02 -9.22
N ASN A 59 -11.92 -14.43 -9.32
CA ASN A 59 -10.69 -15.21 -9.47
C ASN A 59 -9.69 -15.07 -8.32
N GLN A 60 -9.61 -13.90 -7.70
CA GLN A 60 -8.66 -13.56 -6.63
C GLN A 60 -9.32 -12.60 -5.61
N PRO A 61 -10.36 -13.04 -4.87
CA PRO A 61 -11.13 -12.19 -3.97
C PRO A 61 -10.28 -11.58 -2.83
N GLU A 62 -9.14 -12.17 -2.48
CA GLU A 62 -8.19 -11.67 -1.49
C GLU A 62 -7.62 -10.29 -1.83
N LEU A 63 -7.61 -9.90 -3.12
CA LEU A 63 -7.20 -8.58 -3.59
C LEU A 63 -8.16 -7.46 -3.15
N LEU A 64 -9.38 -7.82 -2.73
CA LEU A 64 -10.41 -6.90 -2.27
C LEU A 64 -10.37 -6.69 -0.75
N GLY A 65 -9.53 -7.42 -0.01
CA GLY A 65 -9.55 -7.44 1.45
C GLY A 65 -10.38 -8.60 2.01
N SER A 66 -9.88 -9.23 3.07
CA SER A 66 -10.47 -10.43 3.68
C SER A 66 -11.43 -10.12 4.83
N SER A 67 -11.35 -8.92 5.40
CA SER A 67 -12.28 -8.43 6.43
C SER A 67 -12.99 -7.17 5.97
N LYS A 68 -14.09 -6.80 6.64
CA LYS A 68 -14.82 -5.55 6.34
C LYS A 68 -13.93 -4.31 6.48
N THR A 69 -13.06 -4.29 7.49
CA THR A 69 -12.13 -3.17 7.70
C THR A 69 -11.12 -3.06 6.57
N GLU A 70 -10.53 -4.19 6.15
CA GLU A 70 -9.61 -4.20 5.01
C GLU A 70 -10.31 -3.81 3.71
N GLN A 71 -11.54 -4.27 3.49
CA GLN A 71 -12.34 -3.91 2.34
C GLN A 71 -12.59 -2.40 2.30
N VAL A 72 -12.94 -1.78 3.44
CA VAL A 72 -13.13 -0.32 3.50
C VAL A 72 -11.85 0.43 3.15
N GLU A 73 -10.68 -0.02 3.65
CA GLU A 73 -9.40 0.59 3.28
C GLU A 73 -9.12 0.47 1.78
N VAL A 74 -9.39 -0.70 1.17
CA VAL A 74 -9.27 -0.88 -0.27
C VAL A 74 -10.24 0.03 -1.03
N GLU A 75 -11.51 0.12 -0.61
CA GLU A 75 -12.54 0.96 -1.24
C GLU A 75 -12.21 2.46 -1.17
N GLU A 76 -11.54 2.92 -0.11
CA GLU A 76 -11.04 4.29 -0.02
C GLU A 76 -10.11 4.60 -1.20
N TRP A 77 -9.15 3.70 -1.45
CA TRP A 77 -8.20 3.86 -2.56
C TRP A 77 -8.82 3.67 -3.93
N LEU A 78 -9.84 2.82 -4.05
CA LEU A 78 -10.63 2.71 -5.27
C LEU A 78 -11.42 4.00 -5.57
N SER A 79 -11.95 4.66 -4.54
CA SER A 79 -12.57 5.98 -4.68
C SER A 79 -11.54 7.04 -5.11
N TRP A 80 -10.32 6.95 -4.57
CA TRP A 80 -9.21 7.80 -4.98
C TRP A 80 -8.81 7.60 -6.45
N VAL A 81 -8.85 6.36 -6.97
CA VAL A 81 -8.62 6.09 -8.40
C VAL A 81 -9.65 6.81 -9.28
N ILE A 82 -10.93 6.78 -8.91
CA ILE A 82 -11.98 7.50 -9.65
C ILE A 82 -11.67 9.00 -9.68
N ALA A 83 -11.29 9.58 -8.53
CA ALA A 83 -10.89 10.97 -8.45
C ALA A 83 -9.67 11.28 -9.31
N LEU A 84 -8.61 10.45 -9.27
CA LEU A 84 -7.40 10.62 -10.09
C LEU A 84 -7.71 10.66 -11.58
N LYS A 85 -8.62 9.80 -12.06
CA LYS A 85 -9.00 9.74 -13.48
C LYS A 85 -9.73 10.99 -13.98
N ALA A 86 -10.37 11.74 -13.07
CA ALA A 86 -11.05 12.98 -13.37
C ALA A 86 -10.15 14.23 -13.29
N LEU A 87 -8.88 14.09 -12.88
CA LEU A 87 -7.97 15.23 -12.72
C LEU A 87 -7.36 15.71 -14.04
N GLU A 88 -7.17 17.03 -14.12
CA GLU A 88 -6.33 17.65 -15.14
C GLU A 88 -4.84 17.36 -14.89
N LYS A 89 -4.03 17.35 -15.95
CA LYS A 89 -2.59 17.01 -15.87
C LYS A 89 -1.82 17.78 -14.79
N LYS A 90 -2.13 19.07 -14.59
CA LYS A 90 -1.47 19.91 -13.56
C LYS A 90 -1.78 19.46 -12.14
N GLN A 91 -2.98 18.93 -11.90
CA GLN A 91 -3.42 18.45 -10.59
C GLN A 91 -2.87 17.06 -10.28
N VAL A 92 -2.64 16.25 -11.31
CA VAL A 92 -2.06 14.90 -11.17
C VAL A 92 -0.74 14.93 -10.40
N VAL A 93 0.20 15.83 -10.75
CA VAL A 93 1.51 15.89 -10.07
C VAL A 93 1.36 16.18 -8.57
N ALA A 94 0.44 17.07 -8.18
CA ALA A 94 0.17 17.35 -6.77
C ALA A 94 -0.43 16.12 -6.06
N THR A 95 -1.31 15.41 -6.74
CA THR A 95 -1.90 14.14 -6.26
C THR A 95 -0.85 13.04 -6.12
N LEU A 96 0.11 12.92 -7.04
CA LEU A 96 1.22 11.96 -6.94
C LEU A 96 2.15 12.26 -5.76
N LYS A 97 2.38 13.54 -5.42
CA LYS A 97 3.14 13.91 -4.21
C LYS A 97 2.42 13.48 -2.92
N LYS A 98 1.09 13.51 -2.89
CA LYS A 98 0.32 12.98 -1.74
C LYS A 98 0.45 11.46 -1.66
N LEU A 99 0.39 10.77 -2.80
CA LEU A 99 0.66 9.33 -2.86
C LEU A 99 2.08 9.00 -2.37
N ASP A 100 3.08 9.81 -2.74
CA ASP A 100 4.46 9.64 -2.27
C ASP A 100 4.58 9.72 -0.74
N ALA A 101 3.98 10.75 -0.14
CA ALA A 101 3.97 10.91 1.30
C ALA A 101 3.28 9.73 2.00
N HIS A 102 2.18 9.22 1.43
CA HIS A 102 1.47 8.04 1.94
C HIS A 102 2.32 6.76 1.90
N LEU A 103 3.09 6.58 0.82
CA LEU A 103 3.97 5.43 0.59
C LEU A 103 5.31 5.52 1.34
N SER A 104 5.59 6.61 2.06
CA SER A 104 6.82 6.77 2.85
C SER A 104 7.00 5.70 3.93
N THR A 105 5.90 5.14 4.44
CA THR A 105 5.89 4.10 5.48
C THR A 105 5.25 2.80 5.03
N ARG A 106 4.95 2.65 3.73
CA ARG A 106 4.14 1.54 3.21
C ARG A 106 4.74 0.93 1.95
N THR A 107 4.71 -0.40 1.87
CA THR A 107 5.16 -1.12 0.68
C THR A 107 4.13 -1.06 -0.44
N PHE A 108 2.85 -1.25 -0.11
CA PHE A 108 1.68 -1.19 -0.98
C PHE A 108 0.79 -0.01 -0.62
N VAL A 109 -0.14 0.37 -1.51
CA VAL A 109 -1.01 1.52 -1.27
C VAL A 109 -1.98 1.27 -0.12
N ALA A 110 -2.59 0.09 -0.09
CA ALA A 110 -3.50 -0.33 0.97
C ALA A 110 -2.95 -1.61 1.62
N LEU A 111 -3.22 -1.77 2.91
CA LEU A 111 -2.81 -2.96 3.67
C LEU A 111 -1.28 -3.18 3.62
N ASN A 112 -0.84 -4.39 3.95
CA ASN A 112 0.57 -4.82 3.87
C ASN A 112 0.80 -5.86 2.76
N ARG A 113 -0.03 -5.84 1.71
CA ARG A 113 0.02 -6.79 0.59
C ARG A 113 -0.54 -6.16 -0.68
N LEU A 114 -0.26 -6.77 -1.83
CA LEU A 114 -0.83 -6.35 -3.10
C LEU A 114 -2.37 -6.41 -3.06
N THR A 115 -3.02 -5.34 -3.48
CA THR A 115 -4.47 -5.25 -3.61
C THR A 115 -4.87 -4.78 -5.01
N ILE A 116 -6.17 -4.82 -5.31
CA ILE A 116 -6.70 -4.26 -6.56
C ILE A 116 -6.39 -2.75 -6.70
N ALA A 117 -6.27 -2.04 -5.57
CA ALA A 117 -5.95 -0.62 -5.57
C ALA A 117 -4.56 -0.37 -6.18
N ASP A 118 -3.56 -1.18 -5.81
CA ASP A 118 -2.21 -1.07 -6.39
C ASP A 118 -2.22 -1.23 -7.91
N LEU A 119 -2.97 -2.23 -8.42
CA LEU A 119 -3.08 -2.50 -9.85
C LEU A 119 -3.70 -1.33 -10.60
N LEU A 120 -4.85 -0.84 -10.13
CA LEU A 120 -5.58 0.26 -10.79
C LEU A 120 -4.81 1.58 -10.71
N ILE A 121 -4.18 1.88 -9.56
CA ILE A 121 -3.35 3.09 -9.42
C ILE A 121 -2.15 2.97 -10.33
N PHE A 122 -1.45 1.83 -10.35
CA PHE A 122 -0.26 1.63 -11.19
C PHE A 122 -0.58 1.89 -12.66
N ALA A 123 -1.65 1.30 -13.18
CA ALA A 123 -2.03 1.50 -14.58
C ALA A 123 -2.35 2.97 -14.91
N ASN A 124 -2.99 3.69 -13.98
CA ASN A 124 -3.30 5.11 -14.17
C ASN A 124 -2.11 6.05 -13.93
N VAL A 125 -1.10 5.61 -13.16
CA VAL A 125 0.14 6.35 -12.89
C VAL A 125 1.19 6.10 -13.98
N HIS A 126 1.17 4.95 -14.66
CA HIS A 126 2.13 4.56 -15.71
C HIS A 126 2.24 5.59 -16.84
N LYS A 127 1.12 6.20 -17.25
CA LYS A 127 1.10 7.29 -18.25
C LYS A 127 1.83 8.56 -17.81
N PHE A 128 2.13 8.71 -16.52
CA PHE A 128 2.86 9.83 -15.92
C PHE A 128 4.23 9.44 -15.37
N SER A 129 4.77 8.31 -15.84
CA SER A 129 6.05 7.77 -15.37
C SER A 129 7.23 8.72 -15.54
N LYS A 130 7.22 9.56 -16.59
CA LYS A 130 8.29 10.54 -16.87
C LYS A 130 8.31 11.68 -15.86
N GLU A 131 7.18 11.94 -15.22
CA GLU A 131 7.01 12.96 -14.19
C GLU A 131 7.46 12.46 -12.81
N ILE A 132 7.57 11.15 -12.61
CA ILE A 132 8.00 10.51 -11.36
C ILE A 132 9.53 10.51 -11.31
N LYS A 133 10.09 11.37 -10.46
CA LYS A 133 11.54 11.50 -10.28
C LYS A 133 11.95 11.05 -8.90
N VAL A 134 13.10 10.38 -8.80
CA VAL A 134 13.64 9.93 -7.51
C VAL A 134 13.87 11.07 -6.51
N THR A 135 14.17 12.27 -7.01
CA THR A 135 14.40 13.47 -6.19
C THR A 135 13.14 14.09 -5.60
N THR A 136 11.95 13.80 -6.15
CA THR A 136 10.69 14.42 -5.72
C THR A 136 9.64 13.42 -5.24
N MET A 137 9.67 12.20 -5.77
CA MET A 137 8.71 11.13 -5.49
C MET A 137 9.42 9.76 -5.39
N PRO A 138 10.40 9.60 -4.47
CA PRO A 138 11.16 8.35 -4.32
C PRO A 138 10.30 7.17 -3.90
N ASN A 139 9.26 7.40 -3.08
CA ASN A 139 8.40 6.34 -2.56
C ASN A 139 7.43 5.83 -3.63
N VAL A 140 6.88 6.73 -4.44
CA VAL A 140 6.11 6.34 -5.64
C VAL A 140 6.99 5.58 -6.60
N LEU A 141 8.21 6.05 -6.86
CA LEU A 141 9.13 5.37 -7.79
C LEU A 141 9.46 3.96 -7.32
N ARG A 142 9.77 3.78 -6.02
CA ARG A 142 9.99 2.46 -5.40
C ARG A 142 8.77 1.55 -5.54
N TRP A 143 7.60 2.06 -5.19
CA TRP A 143 6.35 1.30 -5.31
C TRP A 143 6.04 0.96 -6.76
N PHE A 144 6.24 1.90 -7.69
CA PHE A 144 6.03 1.70 -9.12
C PHE A 144 6.90 0.56 -9.66
N ASP A 145 8.18 0.52 -9.26
CA ASP A 145 9.08 -0.58 -9.63
C ASP A 145 8.57 -1.92 -9.12
N LEU A 146 8.15 -1.95 -7.86
CA LEU A 146 7.62 -3.15 -7.23
C LEU A 146 6.41 -3.65 -8.02
N ILE A 147 5.45 -2.78 -8.32
CA ILE A 147 4.21 -3.18 -9.01
C ILE A 147 4.49 -3.58 -10.46
N GLN A 148 5.33 -2.88 -11.23
CA GLN A 148 5.65 -3.32 -12.59
C GLN A 148 6.32 -4.70 -12.61
N ASN A 149 7.16 -5.02 -11.62
CA ASN A 149 7.80 -6.33 -11.54
C ASN A 149 6.80 -7.42 -11.10
N VAL A 150 6.04 -7.17 -10.03
CA VAL A 150 5.13 -8.18 -9.44
C VAL A 150 3.86 -8.38 -10.28
N ALA A 151 3.27 -7.30 -10.80
CA ALA A 151 2.01 -7.36 -11.54
C ALA A 151 2.23 -7.59 -13.04
N VAL A 152 3.16 -6.87 -13.67
CA VAL A 152 3.31 -6.91 -15.14
C VAL A 152 4.33 -7.97 -15.56
N LYS A 153 5.58 -7.84 -15.12
CA LYS A 153 6.69 -8.69 -15.56
C LYS A 153 6.48 -10.16 -15.16
N ASN A 154 6.18 -10.43 -13.89
CA ASN A 154 6.01 -11.80 -13.38
C ASN A 154 4.80 -12.52 -13.99
N ASN A 155 3.79 -11.78 -14.47
CA ASN A 155 2.62 -12.33 -15.15
C ASN A 155 2.71 -12.24 -16.68
N ASN A 156 3.86 -11.80 -17.21
CA ASN A 156 4.13 -11.67 -18.64
C ASN A 156 3.10 -10.81 -19.41
N ILE A 157 2.54 -9.78 -18.75
CA ILE A 157 1.59 -8.83 -19.33
C ILE A 157 2.33 -7.87 -20.26
N LYS A 158 1.80 -7.64 -21.47
CA LYS A 158 2.48 -6.88 -22.54
C LYS A 158 1.91 -5.49 -22.81
N ASP A 159 0.76 -5.16 -22.23
CA ASP A 159 0.08 -3.87 -22.41
C ASP A 159 0.84 -2.67 -21.83
N PHE A 160 1.88 -2.95 -21.03
CA PHE A 160 2.69 -1.98 -20.31
C PHE A 160 4.17 -2.20 -20.62
N ASP A 161 4.83 -1.15 -21.12
CA ASP A 161 6.28 -1.12 -21.22
C ASP A 161 6.90 -1.07 -19.81
N LEU A 162 7.92 -1.89 -19.59
CA LEU A 162 8.68 -1.85 -18.34
C LEU A 162 9.59 -0.63 -18.33
N ILE A 163 9.51 0.15 -17.26
CA ILE A 163 10.23 1.41 -17.15
C ILE A 163 11.49 1.17 -16.35
N GLU A 164 12.65 1.41 -16.97
CA GLU A 164 13.93 1.31 -16.28
C GLU A 164 14.10 2.49 -15.32
N ILE A 165 14.41 2.19 -14.06
CA ILE A 165 14.60 3.20 -13.03
C ILE A 165 16.07 3.58 -12.98
N ASN A 166 16.36 4.78 -13.47
CA ASN A 166 17.72 5.30 -13.46
C ASN A 166 18.04 5.93 -12.10
N LEU A 167 18.87 5.24 -11.31
CA LEU A 167 19.31 5.66 -9.98
C LEU A 167 20.51 6.63 -10.00
N LYS A 168 21.00 7.03 -11.18
CA LYS A 168 22.18 7.92 -11.29
C LYS A 168 21.91 9.36 -10.80
N ASP A 169 20.65 9.75 -10.70
CA ASP A 169 20.21 11.05 -10.17
C ASP A 169 19.87 11.00 -8.67
N VAL A 170 20.23 9.92 -7.96
CA VAL A 170 20.07 9.82 -6.51
C VAL A 170 21.14 10.68 -5.85
N PRO A 171 20.79 11.76 -5.12
CA PRO A 171 21.77 12.51 -4.34
C PRO A 171 22.44 11.57 -3.33
N GLU A 172 23.76 11.68 -3.19
CA GLU A 172 24.48 10.87 -2.20
C GLU A 172 23.87 11.08 -0.80
N PRO A 173 23.66 10.00 -0.02
CA PRO A 173 23.12 10.13 1.32
C PRO A 173 24.04 11.00 2.17
N VAL A 174 23.50 12.13 2.63
CA VAL A 174 24.21 13.01 3.56
C VAL A 174 24.16 12.36 4.94
N PHE A 175 25.20 11.58 5.26
CA PHE A 175 25.39 11.12 6.62
C PHE A 175 25.73 12.31 7.51
N ALA A 176 24.91 12.58 8.52
CA ALA A 176 25.28 13.54 9.55
C ALA A 176 26.61 13.08 10.16
N ALA A 177 27.64 13.92 10.07
CA ALA A 177 28.95 13.61 10.62
C ALA A 177 28.79 13.24 12.12
N PRO A 178 29.47 12.20 12.61
CA PRO A 178 29.37 11.82 14.01
C PRO A 178 29.76 13.02 14.86
N VAL A 179 28.83 13.46 15.71
CA VAL A 179 29.05 14.58 16.63
C VAL A 179 30.17 14.16 17.57
N ALA A 180 31.38 14.67 17.36
CA ALA A 180 32.51 14.45 18.24
C ALA A 180 32.13 14.96 19.64
N LYS A 181 31.92 14.03 20.58
CA LYS A 181 31.79 14.38 22.00
C LYS A 181 33.10 15.05 22.42
N LYS A 182 33.06 16.35 22.69
CA LYS A 182 34.16 17.06 23.35
C LYS A 182 34.29 16.49 24.76
N ASP A 183 35.35 15.72 25.00
CA ASP A 183 35.76 15.32 26.34
C ASP A 183 36.08 16.57 27.18
N LYS A 184 35.24 16.84 28.19
CA LYS A 184 35.55 17.81 29.24
C LYS A 184 36.62 17.20 30.15
N LYS A 185 37.86 17.66 29.96
CA LYS A 185 39.00 17.42 30.85
C LYS A 185 38.64 17.81 32.29
N ALA A 186 38.61 16.84 33.18
CA ALA A 186 38.52 17.03 34.62
C ALA A 186 39.82 17.65 35.15
N ALA A 187 39.72 18.69 35.96
CA ALA A 187 40.78 19.16 36.85
C ALA A 187 40.40 18.75 38.27
N ALA A 188 41.25 17.94 38.89
CA ALA A 188 41.13 17.49 40.27
C ALA A 188 41.60 18.58 41.24
N ALA A 189 40.88 18.73 42.36
CA ALA A 189 41.41 19.31 43.58
C ALA A 189 40.71 18.68 44.80
N GLY A 190 41.50 18.04 45.66
CA GLY A 190 41.36 18.17 47.11
C GLY A 190 40.52 17.12 47.86
N ASP A 191 41.22 16.09 48.33
CA ASP A 191 40.87 15.09 49.33
C ASP A 191 40.35 15.66 50.67
N LYS A 192 39.30 15.06 51.24
CA LYS A 192 39.20 14.84 52.70
C LYS A 192 38.32 13.64 53.03
N ALA A 193 38.95 12.74 53.78
CA ALA A 193 38.56 11.38 54.11
C ALA A 193 37.31 11.17 54.98
N ALA A 194 36.75 9.96 54.77
CA ALA A 194 36.17 9.03 55.74
C ALA A 194 34.75 9.27 56.31
N LYS A 195 33.80 8.46 55.85
CA LYS A 195 33.38 7.26 56.61
C LYS A 195 32.56 6.28 55.76
N SER A 196 32.96 5.02 55.89
CA SER A 196 32.26 3.80 55.48
C SER A 196 30.87 3.69 56.11
N ASP A 197 29.89 3.17 55.38
CA ASP A 197 29.21 1.94 55.78
C ASP A 197 28.36 1.36 54.65
N GLU A 198 28.52 0.05 54.49
CA GLU A 198 27.89 -0.84 53.53
C GLU A 198 26.52 -1.30 54.07
N LYS A 199 25.45 -1.19 53.27
CA LYS A 199 24.40 -2.22 53.28
C LYS A 199 23.46 -2.19 52.06
N ALA A 200 23.36 -3.37 51.46
CA ALA A 200 22.45 -3.79 50.40
C ALA A 200 20.95 -3.71 50.83
N PRO A 201 20.01 -3.83 49.87
CA PRO A 201 18.65 -3.30 49.96
C PRO A 201 17.72 -4.20 50.77
N LYS A 202 16.78 -3.58 51.49
CA LYS A 202 15.62 -4.29 52.06
C LYS A 202 14.40 -4.13 51.16
N ALA A 203 13.87 -5.27 50.79
CA ALA A 203 12.51 -5.48 50.34
C ALA A 203 11.52 -5.10 51.46
N ASP A 204 10.38 -4.54 51.07
CA ASP A 204 9.14 -4.69 51.82
C ASP A 204 8.02 -5.06 50.85
N ALA A 205 7.55 -6.29 51.00
CA ALA A 205 6.31 -6.81 50.45
C ALA A 205 5.34 -7.03 51.62
N LYS A 206 4.04 -7.00 51.26
CA LYS A 206 2.86 -7.49 52.01
C LYS A 206 2.19 -6.42 52.89
N ALA A 207 0.88 -6.21 52.84
CA ALA A 207 -0.25 -7.15 52.67
C ALA A 207 -1.44 -6.40 51.99
N ALA A 208 -2.10 -6.94 50.97
CA ALA A 208 -3.07 -8.05 50.96
C ALA A 208 -4.42 -7.72 51.64
N LYS A 209 -5.48 -7.64 50.80
CA LYS A 209 -6.84 -8.19 50.94
C LYS A 209 -7.46 -8.13 49.53
N ALA A 210 -7.53 -9.24 48.78
CA ALA A 210 -8.52 -10.31 48.85
C ALA A 210 -9.94 -9.82 48.52
N ASP A 211 -10.40 -10.10 47.30
CA ASP A 211 -11.62 -10.89 47.08
C ASP A 211 -11.69 -11.36 45.61
N GLU A 212 -11.61 -12.67 45.43
CA GLU A 212 -11.88 -13.40 44.19
C GLU A 212 -13.13 -14.25 44.46
N LYS A 213 -14.17 -14.10 43.63
CA LYS A 213 -15.21 -15.12 43.53
C LYS A 213 -15.79 -15.16 42.11
N ALA A 214 -15.35 -16.16 41.35
CA ALA A 214 -16.03 -16.65 40.15
C ALA A 214 -17.04 -17.78 40.55
N PRO A 215 -17.69 -18.47 39.60
CA PRO A 215 -19.08 -18.27 39.20
C PRO A 215 -20.01 -19.43 39.67
N LYS A 216 -21.33 -19.29 39.46
CA LYS A 216 -22.28 -20.42 39.46
C LYS A 216 -23.21 -20.34 38.25
N ALA A 217 -23.40 -21.50 37.63
CA ALA A 217 -24.28 -21.79 36.52
C ALA A 217 -25.75 -22.00 36.94
N GLU A 218 -26.64 -21.89 35.94
CA GLU A 218 -27.97 -22.51 35.72
C GLU A 218 -29.02 -22.60 36.85
N GLU A 219 -30.25 -22.12 36.63
CA GLU A 219 -31.39 -22.89 36.08
C GLU A 219 -32.71 -22.07 36.09
N LYS A 220 -33.58 -22.43 35.13
CA LYS A 220 -34.98 -22.09 34.83
C LYS A 220 -35.87 -21.47 35.92
N GLY A 221 -36.73 -20.57 35.43
CA GLY A 221 -38.02 -20.17 35.99
C GLY A 221 -38.82 -19.42 34.94
#